data_AF-A0A1Q3CP01-F1
#
_entry.id   AF-A0A1Q3CP01-F1
#
_cell.length_a   1.000
_cell.length_b   1.000
_cell.length_c   1.000
_cell.angle_alpha   90.00
_cell.angle_beta   90.00
_cell.angle_gamma   90.00
#
_symmetry.space_group_name_H-M   'P 1'
#
loop_
_entity.id
_entity.type
_entity.pdbx_description
1 polymer ?
#
loop_
_entity_poly.entity_id
_entity_poly.type
_entity_poly.pdbx_seq_one_letter_code
_entity_poly.pdbx_strand_id
1 'polypeptide(L)'
;VCLPWKEGGLGIKSMKTWNQALLLKQIWNLLTDHSLWVQWCKLNLIRKLSFWNTPATGSSSWAWRQILLLRNKASRHLIYVCGKGDRFSLWYDPWFNGSSIFAEYGQ
;
A
#
# COMPACT_ATOMS: atom_id res chain seq x y z
N VAL A 1 -10.90 -8.03 -25.24
CA VAL A 1 -10.05 -6.89 -25.70
C VAL A 1 -8.61 -7.01 -25.20
N CYS A 2 -8.34 -6.99 -23.89
CA CYS A 2 -6.96 -7.00 -23.35
C CYS A 2 -6.33 -8.41 -23.19
N LEU A 3 -6.88 -9.43 -23.84
CA LEU A 3 -6.31 -10.79 -23.80
C LEU A 3 -5.13 -10.90 -24.79
N PRO A 4 -4.20 -11.84 -24.58
CA PRO A 4 -3.16 -12.16 -25.55
C PRO A 4 -3.74 -12.53 -26.92
N TRP A 5 -2.93 -12.35 -27.97
CA TRP A 5 -3.28 -12.80 -29.32
C TRP A 5 -3.67 -14.28 -29.38
N LYS A 6 -2.98 -15.13 -28.60
CA LYS A 6 -3.25 -16.57 -28.49
C LYS A 6 -4.62 -16.91 -27.90
N GLU A 7 -5.25 -15.97 -27.20
CA GLU A 7 -6.56 -16.11 -26.56
C GLU A 7 -7.63 -15.27 -27.29
N GLY A 8 -7.37 -14.83 -28.53
CA GLY A 8 -8.32 -14.06 -29.33
C GLY A 8 -8.49 -12.60 -28.89
N GLY A 9 -7.56 -12.06 -28.11
CA GLY A 9 -7.51 -10.64 -27.77
C GLY A 9 -6.57 -9.81 -28.65
N LEU A 10 -6.54 -8.50 -28.42
CA LEU A 10 -5.72 -7.55 -29.19
C LEU A 10 -4.25 -7.50 -28.73
N GLY A 11 -3.86 -8.27 -27.71
CA GLY A 11 -2.52 -8.22 -27.12
C GLY A 11 -2.21 -6.92 -26.36
N ILE A 12 -3.18 -6.02 -26.21
CA ILE A 12 -3.04 -4.76 -25.47
C ILE A 12 -3.15 -5.04 -23.98
N LYS A 13 -2.20 -4.51 -23.19
CA LYS A 13 -2.23 -4.67 -21.73
C LYS A 13 -3.38 -3.88 -21.11
N SER A 14 -4.08 -4.48 -20.16
CA SER A 14 -5.19 -3.84 -19.44
C SER A 14 -4.73 -2.63 -18.63
N MET A 15 -5.30 -1.46 -18.94
CA MET A 15 -5.04 -0.22 -18.21
C MET A 15 -5.41 -0.34 -16.72
N LYS A 16 -6.46 -1.10 -16.41
CA LYS A 16 -6.86 -1.40 -15.03
C LYS A 16 -5.73 -2.12 -14.28
N THR A 17 -5.11 -3.11 -14.92
CA THR A 17 -4.00 -3.87 -14.33
C THR A 17 -2.76 -3.00 -14.14
N TRP A 18 -2.43 -2.16 -15.12
CA TRP A 18 -1.34 -1.20 -15.01
C TRP A 18 -1.53 -0.19 -13.89
N ASN A 19 -2.74 0.38 -13.78
CA ASN A 19 -3.05 1.32 -12.71
C ASN A 19 -2.91 0.66 -11.33
N GLN A 20 -3.38 -0.58 -11.17
CA GLN A 20 -3.17 -1.32 -9.93
C GLN A 20 -1.68 -1.55 -9.63
N ALA A 21 -0.89 -1.93 -10.64
CA ALA A 21 0.55 -2.14 -10.46
C ALA A 21 1.26 -0.82 -10.07
N LEU A 22 0.90 0.29 -10.70
CA LEU A 22 1.46 1.61 -10.38
C LEU A 22 1.10 2.06 -8.96
N LEU A 23 -0.15 1.86 -8.55
CA LEU A 23 -0.58 2.16 -7.18
C LEU A 23 0.13 1.29 -6.14
N LEU A 24 0.34 -0.01 -6.44
CA LEU A 24 1.14 -0.89 -5.58
C LEU A 24 2.60 -0.43 -5.49
N LYS A 25 3.18 0.03 -6.60
CA LYS A 25 4.52 0.65 -6.61
C LYS A 25 4.55 1.93 -5.78
N GLN A 26 3.50 2.73 -5.82
CA GLN A 26 3.39 3.94 -5.01
C GLN A 26 3.29 3.63 -3.52
N ILE A 27 2.56 2.57 -3.13
CA ILE A 27 2.54 2.06 -1.75
C ILE A 27 3.94 1.63 -1.33
N TRP A 28 4.66 0.88 -2.17
CA TRP A 28 6.04 0.49 -1.88
C TRP A 28 6.95 1.70 -1.63
N ASN A 29 6.90 2.71 -2.50
CA ASN A 29 7.68 3.94 -2.32
C ASN A 29 7.29 4.66 -1.02
N LEU A 30 6.00 4.75 -0.70
CA LEU A 30 5.53 5.36 0.55
C LEU A 30 6.15 4.70 1.80
N LEU A 31 6.35 3.38 1.75
CA LEU A 31 6.92 2.58 2.84
C LEU A 31 8.46 2.64 2.88
N THR A 32 9.13 2.66 1.73
CA THR A 32 10.58 2.45 1.63
C THR A 32 11.40 3.68 1.27
N ASP A 33 10.80 4.68 0.63
CA ASP A 33 11.48 5.85 0.09
C ASP A 33 11.38 7.07 1.05
N HIS A 34 12.21 8.08 0.78
CA HIS A 34 12.32 9.34 1.50
C HIS A 34 12.12 10.57 0.61
N SER A 35 11.55 10.39 -0.59
CA SER A 35 11.21 11.51 -1.47
C SER A 35 10.28 12.53 -0.80
N LEU A 36 10.30 13.75 -1.30
CA LEU A 36 9.56 14.89 -0.74
C LEU A 36 8.05 14.61 -0.69
N TRP A 37 7.52 13.93 -1.71
CA TRP A 37 6.14 13.45 -1.71
C TRP A 37 5.84 12.47 -0.56
N VAL A 38 6.74 11.52 -0.30
CA VAL A 38 6.58 10.56 0.81
C VAL A 38 6.62 11.26 2.16
N GLN A 39 7.56 12.21 2.35
CA GLN A 39 7.63 13.01 3.57
C GLN A 39 6.35 13.83 3.78
N TRP A 40 5.85 14.47 2.72
CA TRP A 40 4.60 15.22 2.77
C TRP A 40 3.40 14.32 3.10
N CYS A 41 3.29 13.14 2.50
CA CYS A 41 2.24 12.16 2.82
C CYS A 41 2.33 11.69 4.27
N LYS A 42 3.54 11.41 4.77
CA LYS A 42 3.77 11.03 6.17
C LYS A 42 3.32 12.14 7.12
N LEU A 43 3.63 13.40 6.82
CA LEU A 43 3.26 14.55 7.67
C LEU A 43 1.77 14.91 7.60
N ASN A 44 1.15 14.89 6.43
CA ASN A 44 -0.19 15.44 6.21
C ASN A 44 -1.29 14.37 6.16
N LEU A 45 -1.03 13.21 5.56
CA LEU A 45 -2.04 12.18 5.33
C LEU A 45 -2.01 11.10 6.41
N ILE A 46 -0.82 10.62 6.76
CA ILE A 46 -0.63 9.54 7.76
C ILE A 46 -0.50 10.13 9.18
N ARG A 47 0.18 11.27 9.31
CA ARG A 47 0.41 12.00 10.57
C ARG A 47 1.15 11.14 11.60
N LYS A 48 0.45 10.74 12.68
CA LYS A 48 0.99 9.91 13.78
C LYS A 48 0.49 8.46 13.73
N LEU A 49 -0.28 8.09 12.71
CA LEU A 49 -0.80 6.74 12.55
C LEU A 49 0.17 5.87 11.75
N SER A 50 -0.04 4.55 11.76
CA SER A 50 0.57 3.69 10.75
C SER A 50 -0.19 3.83 9.44
N PHE A 51 0.51 3.66 8.30
CA PHE A 51 -0.13 3.63 6.99
C PHE A 51 -1.28 2.59 6.95
N TRP A 52 -1.06 1.44 7.59
CA TRP A 52 -1.99 0.32 7.65
C TRP A 52 -3.30 0.65 8.38
N ASN A 53 -3.23 1.49 9.41
CA ASN A 53 -4.37 1.88 10.24
C ASN A 53 -4.93 3.25 9.89
N THR A 54 -4.41 3.90 8.84
CA THR A 54 -4.89 5.23 8.43
C THR A 54 -6.33 5.12 7.89
N PRO A 55 -7.29 5.90 8.42
CA PRO A 55 -8.67 5.88 7.95
C PRO A 55 -8.80 6.59 6.60
N ALA A 56 -9.68 6.07 5.74
CA ALA A 56 -10.08 6.78 4.52
C ALA A 56 -11.14 7.83 4.90
N THR A 57 -10.73 9.09 5.07
CA THR A 57 -11.66 10.20 5.36
C THR A 57 -12.36 10.68 4.10
N GLY A 58 -13.60 11.19 4.23
CA GLY A 58 -14.38 11.71 3.10
C GLY A 58 -13.74 12.91 2.38
N SER A 59 -12.89 13.67 3.09
CA SER A 59 -12.14 14.82 2.54
C SER A 59 -10.84 14.45 1.82
N SER A 60 -10.50 13.17 1.74
CA SER A 60 -9.26 12.73 1.08
C SER A 60 -9.37 12.72 -0.44
N SER A 61 -8.25 12.98 -1.12
CA SER A 61 -8.19 12.98 -2.57
C SER A 61 -8.55 11.59 -3.13
N TRP A 62 -9.15 11.55 -4.31
CA TRP A 62 -9.52 10.28 -4.96
C TRP A 62 -8.32 9.34 -5.11
N ALA A 63 -7.16 9.88 -5.49
CA ALA A 63 -5.92 9.11 -5.61
C ALA A 63 -5.50 8.48 -4.28
N TRP A 64 -5.56 9.24 -3.17
CA TRP A 64 -5.24 8.70 -1.84
C TRP A 64 -6.20 7.59 -1.43
N ARG A 65 -7.49 7.74 -1.73
CA ARG A 65 -8.49 6.69 -1.49
C ARG A 65 -8.16 5.41 -2.25
N GLN A 66 -7.71 5.51 -3.50
CA GLN A 66 -7.29 4.33 -4.27
C GLN A 66 -6.04 3.65 -3.67
N ILE A 67 -5.09 4.43 -3.17
CA ILE A 67 -3.91 3.91 -2.46
C ILE A 67 -4.35 3.14 -1.21
N LEU A 68 -5.23 3.73 -0.38
CA LEU A 68 -5.74 3.07 0.82
C LEU A 68 -6.55 1.81 0.50
N LEU A 69 -7.34 1.80 -0.58
CA LEU A 69 -8.11 0.62 -1.00
C LEU A 69 -7.21 -0.56 -1.38
N LEU A 70 -6.04 -0.31 -1.97
CA LEU A 70 -5.10 -1.37 -2.34
C LEU A 70 -4.17 -1.81 -1.21
N ARG A 71 -4.24 -1.21 -0.02
CA ARG A 71 -3.36 -1.56 1.11
C ARG A 71 -3.43 -3.06 1.47
N ASN A 72 -4.63 -3.66 1.51
CA ASN A 72 -4.81 -5.07 1.84
C ASN A 72 -4.28 -6.01 0.74
N LYS A 73 -4.22 -5.52 -0.50
CA LYS A 73 -3.55 -6.25 -1.58
C LYS A 73 -2.04 -6.12 -1.44
N ALA A 74 -1.54 -4.94 -1.09
CA ALA A 74 -0.13 -4.70 -0.84
C ALA A 74 0.39 -5.56 0.33
N SER A 75 -0.29 -5.59 1.48
CA SER A 75 0.17 -6.34 2.66
C SER A 75 0.44 -7.82 2.36
N ARG A 76 -0.37 -8.45 1.51
CA ARG A 76 -0.22 -9.85 1.09
C ARG A 76 0.97 -10.11 0.15
N HIS A 77 1.55 -9.07 -0.44
CA HIS A 77 2.65 -9.15 -1.40
C HIS A 77 3.93 -8.47 -0.90
N LEU A 78 3.93 -7.98 0.34
CA LEU A 78 5.07 -7.32 0.95
C LEU A 78 5.66 -8.21 2.04
N ILE A 79 6.98 -8.35 2.02
CA ILE A 79 7.72 -9.01 3.09
C ILE A 79 8.40 -7.91 3.90
N TYR A 80 8.14 -7.88 5.19
CA TYR A 80 8.82 -6.98 6.11
C TYR A 80 10.09 -7.63 6.62
N VAL A 81 11.20 -6.89 6.54
CA VAL A 81 12.44 -7.23 7.22
C VAL A 81 12.47 -6.45 8.51
N CYS A 82 12.39 -7.16 9.65
CA CYS A 82 12.44 -6.53 10.96
C CYS A 82 13.80 -5.82 11.16
N GLY A 83 13.76 -4.49 11.18
CA GLY A 83 14.92 -3.63 11.35
C GLY A 83 14.91 -2.91 12.70
N LYS A 84 15.73 -1.85 12.82
CA LYS A 84 15.73 -0.98 14.00
C LYS A 84 14.36 -0.28 14.14
N GLY A 85 13.90 -0.10 15.38
CA GLY A 85 12.56 0.39 15.71
C GLY A 85 12.26 1.86 15.36
N ASP A 86 13.15 2.54 14.64
CA ASP A 86 12.94 3.91 14.14
C ASP A 86 12.06 3.96 12.88
N ARG A 87 12.02 2.86 12.12
CA ARG A 87 11.31 2.74 10.84
C ARG A 87 10.25 1.64 10.84
N PHE A 88 10.08 0.96 11.96
CA PHE A 88 9.29 -0.25 12.08
C PHE A 88 8.49 -0.24 13.38
N SER A 89 7.20 -0.52 13.28
CA SER A 89 6.33 -0.73 14.42
C SER A 89 6.00 -2.21 14.60
N LEU A 90 6.53 -2.79 15.68
CA LEU A 90 6.26 -4.18 16.06
C LEU A 90 4.76 -4.47 16.20
N TRP A 91 3.98 -3.51 16.68
CA TRP A 91 2.57 -3.72 16.97
C TRP A 91 1.65 -3.48 15.77
N TYR A 92 1.98 -2.50 14.92
CA TYR A 92 1.04 -1.98 13.92
C TYR A 92 1.41 -2.31 12.47
N ASP A 93 2.64 -2.72 12.18
CA ASP A 93 3.03 -3.12 10.82
C ASP A 93 2.70 -4.59 10.54
N PRO A 94 2.34 -4.96 9.29
CA PRO A 94 1.87 -6.29 8.93
C PRO A 94 3.03 -7.27 8.68
N TRP A 95 3.96 -7.36 9.61
CA TRP A 95 5.14 -8.23 9.49
C TRP A 95 4.87 -9.67 9.96
N PHE A 96 3.81 -9.88 10.75
CA PHE A 96 3.46 -11.19 11.30
C PHE A 96 2.43 -11.86 10.40
N ASN A 97 2.87 -12.78 9.53
CA ASN A 97 2.01 -13.51 8.59
C ASN A 97 1.15 -12.60 7.67
N GLY A 98 1.59 -11.38 7.39
CA GLY A 98 0.84 -10.40 6.59
C GLY A 98 -0.24 -9.63 7.38
N SER A 99 -0.29 -9.82 8.71
CA SER A 99 -1.11 -9.11 9.68
C SER A 99 -0.23 -8.39 10.71
N SER A 100 -0.82 -7.42 11.42
CA SER A 100 -0.18 -6.77 12.56
C SER A 100 -0.53 -7.49 13.86
N ILE A 101 0.39 -7.52 14.84
CA ILE A 101 0.11 -8.15 16.14
C ILE A 101 -1.12 -7.51 16.81
N PHE A 102 -1.26 -6.19 16.69
CA PHE A 102 -2.43 -5.49 17.23
C PHE A 102 -3.75 -6.01 16.62
N ALA A 103 -3.77 -6.34 15.33
CA ALA A 103 -4.96 -6.89 14.68
C ALA A 103 -5.27 -8.33 15.13
N GLU A 104 -4.25 -9.13 15.43
CA GLU A 104 -4.42 -10.55 15.81
C GLU A 104 -4.68 -10.75 17.31
N TYR A 105 -4.06 -9.95 18.17
CA TYR A 105 -4.04 -10.16 19.62
C TYR A 105 -4.44 -8.93 20.46
N GLY A 106 -4.71 -7.79 19.82
CA GLY A 106 -4.99 -6.52 20.49
C GLY A 106 -6.47 -6.26 20.81
N GLN A 107 -7.33 -7.28 20.65
CA GLN A 107 -8.76 -7.23 21.00
C GLN A 107 -9.03 -7.84 22.37
#